data_AF-A0A8C3GAH7-F1
#
_entry.id   AF-A0A8C3GAH7-F1
#
_cell.length_a   1.000
_cell.length_b   1.000
_cell.length_c   1.000
_cell.angle_alpha   90.00
_cell.angle_beta   90.00
_cell.angle_gamma   90.00
#
_symmetry.space_group_name_H-M   'P 1'
#
loop_
_entity.id
_entity.type
_entity.pdbx_description
1 polymer ?
#
loop_
_entity_poly.entity_id
_entity_poly.type
_entity_poly.pdbx_seq_one_letter_code
_entity_poly.pdbx_strand_id
1 'polypeptide(L)'
;MCADITACTYKQLQHEATLSMQFWDNPTVDGFHSLLMTPKPMIRTSDHVFQLCELVKLQSSCKKMNLLSELMDHSGNYVHTALPFIVSLLQRGLGQRIHLLTHSLSPDPEWSVESEAPKHRAQPPLAFGLLLSPELAASVLERGPAADSPMAAEFRQLWGSRSELRRFQDSSITEAVLWDGESMCQKRLVPRQIITHLLQLHADIPESCMRYVGAMVDDVIKTGSEVPSTGDEESLLVVQSYDDLSRKLWRLEGLPLSITAVQGAHPALRYTQVFPPVPLKVDYSFFDREKTSRSLVPKEGKPCPAYITPITVICHMEGSGKWPHDRLAIRHIRTAFHICLGELLKKHHNYTCRPCPTHLDVWKLFSDAITEDTTDLLVASLFLQSACFVSFVCSLPLTGETTRWSSTSTTSLQASTLSHTPIPLCHINKYPSDTHTLTSCSYGSLFQRQV
;
A
#
# COMPACT_ATOMS: atom_id res chain seq x y z
N MET A 1 32.08 -29.16 -1.84
CA MET A 1 31.58 -28.32 -0.73
C MET A 1 30.22 -27.71 -1.06
N CYS A 2 29.98 -27.16 -2.25
CA CYS A 2 28.70 -26.52 -2.61
C CYS A 2 27.79 -27.37 -3.52
N ALA A 3 27.90 -28.71 -3.48
CA ALA A 3 27.18 -29.59 -4.41
C ALA A 3 25.66 -29.49 -4.28
N ASP A 4 25.17 -29.31 -3.05
CA ASP A 4 23.74 -29.22 -2.74
C ASP A 4 23.22 -27.77 -2.69
N ILE A 5 24.07 -26.78 -3.00
CA ILE A 5 23.68 -25.37 -3.01
C ILE A 5 23.10 -25.02 -4.37
N THR A 6 21.80 -24.73 -4.42
CA THR A 6 21.18 -24.25 -5.65
C THR A 6 21.66 -22.84 -6.01
N ALA A 7 21.55 -22.47 -7.29
CA ALA A 7 21.89 -21.12 -7.75
C ALA A 7 21.07 -20.02 -7.02
N CYS A 8 19.82 -20.30 -6.65
CA CYS A 8 19.01 -19.36 -5.85
C CYS A 8 19.53 -19.22 -4.42
N THR A 9 19.88 -20.33 -3.76
CA THR A 9 20.44 -20.30 -2.41
C THR A 9 21.76 -19.53 -2.39
N TYR A 10 22.60 -19.72 -3.41
CA TYR A 10 23.84 -18.96 -3.54
C TYR A 10 23.61 -17.46 -3.74
N LYS A 11 22.67 -17.07 -4.61
CA LYS A 11 22.28 -15.66 -4.79
C LYS A 11 21.70 -15.06 -3.51
N GLN A 12 20.90 -15.82 -2.76
CA GLN A 12 20.40 -15.39 -1.46
C GLN A 12 21.55 -15.15 -0.47
N LEU A 13 22.53 -16.06 -0.41
CA LEU A 13 23.71 -15.89 0.42
C LEU A 13 24.50 -14.63 0.03
N GLN A 14 24.70 -14.38 -1.27
CA GLN A 14 25.36 -13.16 -1.75
C GLN A 14 24.59 -11.90 -1.36
N HIS A 15 23.26 -11.93 -1.47
CA HIS A 15 22.40 -10.82 -1.07
C HIS A 15 22.50 -10.54 0.43
N GLU A 16 22.32 -11.56 1.27
CA GLU A 16 22.43 -11.42 2.73
C GLU A 16 23.84 -11.03 3.18
N ALA A 17 24.89 -11.53 2.52
CA ALA A 17 26.27 -11.11 2.80
C ALA A 17 26.48 -9.62 2.47
N THR A 18 25.92 -9.14 1.36
CA THR A 18 25.97 -7.73 0.97
C THR A 18 25.25 -6.85 2.00
N LEU A 19 24.05 -7.25 2.42
CA LEU A 19 23.32 -6.54 3.48
C LEU A 19 24.09 -6.58 4.81
N SER A 20 24.68 -7.72 5.15
CA SER A 20 25.43 -7.87 6.40
C SER A 20 26.62 -6.90 6.47
N MET A 21 27.33 -6.71 5.35
CA MET A 21 28.40 -5.70 5.27
C MET A 21 27.88 -4.28 5.50
N GLN A 22 26.70 -3.93 4.94
CA GLN A 22 26.10 -2.60 5.16
C GLN A 22 25.75 -2.36 6.64
N PHE A 23 25.26 -3.39 7.34
CA PHE A 23 24.97 -3.31 8.78
C PHE A 23 26.25 -3.24 9.61
N TRP A 24 27.30 -3.97 9.21
CA TRP A 24 28.58 -3.94 9.88
C TRP A 24 29.26 -2.57 9.78
N ASP A 25 29.17 -1.93 8.61
CA ASP A 25 29.78 -0.62 8.34
C ASP A 25 28.98 0.57 8.89
N ASN A 26 27.75 0.34 9.38
CA ASN A 26 26.88 1.41 9.86
C ASN A 26 27.01 1.64 11.37
N PRO A 27 27.61 2.76 11.83
CA PRO A 27 27.83 3.02 13.25
C PRO A 27 26.55 3.42 14.01
N THR A 28 25.43 3.66 13.32
CA THR A 28 24.17 4.10 13.92
C THR A 28 23.24 2.95 14.32
N VAL A 29 23.59 1.72 13.92
CA VAL A 29 22.75 0.52 14.10
C VAL A 29 23.48 -0.47 15.01
N ASP A 30 22.74 -1.13 15.89
CA ASP A 30 23.25 -2.31 16.60
C ASP A 30 23.35 -3.49 15.63
N GLY A 31 24.50 -3.58 14.94
CA GLY A 31 24.80 -4.64 14.00
C GLY A 31 24.84 -6.02 14.65
N PHE A 32 25.26 -6.14 15.92
CA PHE A 32 25.33 -7.42 16.61
C PHE A 32 23.92 -8.01 16.79
N HIS A 33 22.99 -7.22 17.32
CA HIS A 33 21.62 -7.69 17.50
C HIS A 33 20.93 -7.99 16.16
N SER A 34 21.12 -7.10 15.18
CA SER A 34 20.48 -7.22 13.86
C SER A 34 20.97 -8.42 13.05
N LEU A 35 22.26 -8.76 13.15
CA LEU A 35 22.87 -9.84 12.37
C LEU A 35 22.82 -11.21 13.07
N LEU A 36 23.01 -11.25 14.40
CA LEU A 36 23.23 -12.51 15.12
C LEU A 36 22.08 -12.91 16.04
N MET A 37 21.29 -11.95 16.54
CA MET A 37 20.26 -12.21 17.55
C MET A 37 18.83 -12.20 16.98
N THR A 38 18.65 -11.75 15.74
CA THR A 38 17.34 -11.59 15.13
C THR A 38 17.05 -12.74 14.15
N PRO A 39 16.11 -13.66 14.48
CA PRO A 39 15.71 -14.69 13.53
C PRO A 39 14.95 -14.06 12.35
N LYS A 40 15.32 -14.48 11.15
CA LYS A 40 14.76 -13.99 9.88
C LYS A 40 13.96 -15.10 9.18
N PRO A 41 12.70 -15.36 9.58
CA PRO A 41 11.86 -16.30 8.85
C PRO A 41 11.51 -15.74 7.46
N MET A 42 11.30 -16.61 6.47
CA MET A 42 11.09 -16.21 5.08
C MET A 42 9.95 -15.20 4.89
N ILE A 43 8.88 -15.31 5.69
CA ILE A 43 7.75 -14.36 5.67
C ILE A 43 8.13 -12.92 6.07
N ARG A 44 9.27 -12.72 6.73
CA ARG A 44 9.81 -11.41 7.10
C ARG A 44 10.95 -10.94 6.20
N THR A 45 11.47 -11.80 5.33
CA THR A 45 12.59 -11.49 4.41
C THR A 45 12.15 -11.43 2.96
N SER A 46 10.85 -11.52 2.69
CA SER A 46 10.29 -11.53 1.35
C SER A 46 9.00 -10.71 1.34
N ASP A 47 8.78 -9.97 0.26
CA ASP A 47 7.58 -9.15 0.11
C ASP A 47 6.36 -10.04 -0.15
N HIS A 48 6.52 -11.01 -1.05
CA HIS A 48 5.53 -12.04 -1.31
C HIS A 48 6.10 -13.43 -1.01
N VAL A 49 5.26 -14.31 -0.49
CA VAL A 49 5.59 -15.71 -0.23
C VAL A 49 4.51 -16.60 -0.82
N PHE A 50 4.89 -17.67 -1.50
CA PHE A 50 3.94 -18.70 -1.87
C PHE A 50 4.45 -20.09 -1.47
N GLN A 51 3.52 -21.01 -1.24
CA GLN A 51 3.81 -22.38 -0.84
C GLN A 51 3.14 -23.35 -1.81
N LEU A 52 3.91 -24.31 -2.29
CA LEU A 52 3.38 -25.48 -2.97
C LEU A 52 3.02 -26.53 -1.93
N CYS A 53 1.74 -26.83 -1.87
CA CYS A 53 1.13 -27.87 -1.05
C CYS A 53 0.96 -29.15 -1.87
N GLU A 54 0.61 -30.25 -1.20
CA GLU A 54 0.33 -31.53 -1.88
C GLU A 54 1.47 -31.98 -2.80
N LEU A 55 2.71 -31.94 -2.31
CA LEU A 55 3.92 -32.18 -3.09
C LEU A 55 3.94 -33.53 -3.81
N VAL A 56 3.11 -34.50 -3.42
CA VAL A 56 2.89 -35.76 -4.16
C VAL A 56 2.55 -35.51 -5.64
N LYS A 57 1.84 -34.42 -5.95
CA LYS A 57 1.51 -34.03 -7.33
C LYS A 57 2.73 -33.65 -8.17
N LEU A 58 3.86 -33.29 -7.54
CA LEU A 58 5.11 -33.05 -8.25
C LEU A 58 5.63 -34.32 -8.94
N GLN A 59 5.24 -35.51 -8.50
CA GLN A 59 5.60 -36.74 -9.19
C GLN A 59 5.03 -36.79 -10.63
N SER A 60 3.78 -36.38 -10.82
CA SER A 60 3.20 -36.21 -12.16
C SER A 60 3.85 -35.05 -12.90
N SER A 61 4.19 -33.98 -12.21
CA SER A 61 4.91 -32.84 -12.78
C SER A 61 6.27 -33.27 -13.34
N CYS A 62 7.03 -34.13 -12.66
CA CYS A 62 8.30 -34.66 -13.17
C CYS A 62 8.11 -35.38 -14.51
N LYS A 63 7.00 -36.12 -14.71
CA LYS A 63 6.68 -36.73 -16.01
C LYS A 63 6.44 -35.66 -17.08
N LYS A 64 5.63 -34.64 -16.76
CA LYS A 64 5.31 -33.52 -17.67
C LYS A 64 6.56 -32.74 -18.09
N MET A 65 7.46 -32.51 -17.14
CA MET A 65 8.72 -31.77 -17.33
C MET A 65 9.83 -32.64 -17.96
N ASN A 66 9.55 -33.92 -18.29
CA ASN A 66 10.50 -34.90 -18.80
C ASN A 66 11.72 -35.16 -17.88
N LEU A 67 11.52 -35.13 -16.57
CA LEU A 67 12.57 -35.28 -15.54
C LEU A 67 12.63 -36.69 -14.91
N LEU A 68 12.24 -37.73 -15.66
CA LEU A 68 12.17 -39.08 -15.10
C LEU A 68 13.55 -39.70 -14.86
N SER A 69 14.55 -39.35 -15.68
CA SER A 69 15.95 -39.74 -15.48
C SER A 69 16.50 -39.18 -14.17
N GLU A 70 16.35 -37.88 -13.99
CA GLU A 70 16.81 -37.12 -12.82
C GLU A 70 16.05 -37.56 -11.56
N LEU A 71 14.80 -37.99 -11.70
CA LEU A 71 14.05 -38.58 -10.60
C LEU A 71 14.69 -39.90 -10.11
N MET A 72 15.24 -40.71 -11.01
CA MET A 72 15.98 -41.92 -10.63
C MET A 72 17.29 -41.56 -9.94
N ASP A 73 18.02 -40.58 -10.46
CA ASP A 73 19.28 -40.09 -9.87
C ASP A 73 19.07 -39.56 -8.44
N HIS A 74 17.91 -38.93 -8.19
CA HIS A 74 17.51 -38.45 -6.87
C HIS A 74 16.71 -39.47 -6.04
N SER A 75 16.80 -40.77 -6.35
CA SER A 75 16.17 -41.86 -5.58
C SER A 75 14.65 -41.69 -5.37
N GLY A 76 13.96 -41.05 -6.31
CA GLY A 76 12.51 -40.79 -6.23
C GLY A 76 12.11 -39.49 -5.51
N ASN A 77 13.08 -38.65 -5.11
CA ASN A 77 12.82 -37.37 -4.47
C ASN A 77 12.34 -36.32 -5.48
N TYR A 78 11.04 -36.33 -5.78
CA TYR A 78 10.43 -35.42 -6.75
C TYR A 78 10.57 -33.93 -6.39
N VAL A 79 10.82 -33.56 -5.12
CA VAL A 79 11.03 -32.16 -4.75
C VAL A 79 12.39 -31.68 -5.25
N HIS A 80 13.45 -32.42 -4.93
CA HIS A 80 14.80 -32.10 -5.43
C HIS A 80 14.86 -32.15 -6.96
N THR A 81 14.17 -33.11 -7.59
CA THR A 81 14.11 -33.22 -9.04
C THR A 81 13.38 -32.04 -9.70
N ALA A 82 12.21 -31.64 -9.17
CA ALA A 82 11.38 -30.60 -9.78
C ALA A 82 11.89 -29.17 -9.51
N LEU A 83 12.52 -28.96 -8.35
CA LEU A 83 12.88 -27.63 -7.87
C LEU A 83 13.75 -26.81 -8.86
N PRO A 84 14.85 -27.35 -9.44
CA PRO A 84 15.66 -26.59 -10.40
C PRO A 84 14.87 -26.08 -11.60
N PHE A 85 13.95 -26.91 -12.12
CA PHE A 85 13.08 -26.52 -13.23
C PHE A 85 12.11 -25.41 -12.79
N ILE A 86 11.43 -25.58 -11.66
CA ILE A 86 10.47 -24.59 -11.13
C ILE A 86 11.17 -23.25 -10.90
N VAL A 87 12.34 -23.26 -10.25
CA VAL A 87 13.12 -22.07 -9.98
C VAL A 87 13.53 -21.35 -11.27
N SER A 88 14.04 -22.09 -12.26
CA SER A 88 14.42 -21.53 -13.56
C SER A 88 13.23 -20.94 -14.31
N LEU A 89 12.10 -21.65 -14.30
CA LEU A 89 10.84 -21.20 -14.91
C LEU A 89 10.37 -19.89 -14.28
N LEU A 90 10.34 -19.81 -12.96
CA LEU A 90 9.88 -18.62 -12.23
C LEU A 90 10.83 -17.44 -12.41
N GLN A 91 12.14 -17.67 -12.42
CA GLN A 91 13.13 -16.61 -12.72
C GLN A 91 12.92 -16.03 -14.12
N ARG A 92 12.69 -16.89 -15.12
CA ARG A 92 12.43 -16.45 -16.50
C ARG A 92 11.11 -15.70 -16.63
N GLY A 93 10.07 -16.18 -15.97
CA GLY A 93 8.72 -15.61 -16.09
C GLY A 93 8.51 -14.33 -15.28
N LEU A 94 9.04 -14.25 -14.05
CA LEU A 94 8.97 -13.03 -13.24
C LEU A 94 10.00 -11.98 -13.70
N GLY A 95 11.12 -12.40 -14.28
CA GLY A 95 12.08 -11.51 -14.91
C GLY A 95 12.55 -10.39 -13.99
N GLN A 96 12.42 -9.14 -14.47
CA GLN A 96 12.85 -7.95 -13.74
C GLN A 96 11.91 -7.53 -12.60
N ARG A 97 10.77 -8.20 -12.43
CA ARG A 97 9.81 -7.92 -11.34
C ARG A 97 10.32 -8.36 -9.97
N ILE A 98 11.36 -9.18 -9.94
CA ILE A 98 11.98 -9.68 -8.72
C ILE A 98 13.46 -9.36 -8.68
N HIS A 99 13.95 -8.94 -7.52
CA HIS A 99 15.37 -8.84 -7.21
C HIS A 99 15.94 -10.20 -6.77
N LEU A 100 15.15 -10.98 -6.03
CA LEU A 100 15.58 -12.26 -5.47
C LEU A 100 14.42 -13.26 -5.44
N LEU A 101 14.70 -14.48 -5.87
CA LEU A 101 13.87 -15.66 -5.64
C LEU A 101 14.55 -16.55 -4.61
N THR A 102 13.87 -16.82 -3.51
CA THR A 102 14.32 -17.74 -2.45
C THR A 102 13.37 -18.92 -2.36
N HIS A 103 13.84 -20.01 -1.78
CA HIS A 103 13.04 -21.21 -1.51
C HIS A 103 13.53 -21.86 -0.22
N SER A 104 12.64 -22.55 0.47
CA SER A 104 12.98 -23.29 1.69
C SER A 104 12.86 -24.79 1.45
N LEU A 105 13.98 -25.50 1.52
CA LEU A 105 13.97 -26.95 1.61
C LEU A 105 13.77 -27.36 3.07
N SER A 106 12.98 -28.41 3.27
CA SER A 106 12.84 -28.98 4.61
C SER A 106 14.08 -29.78 4.94
N PRO A 107 14.51 -29.80 6.21
CA PRO A 107 15.52 -30.75 6.66
C PRO A 107 15.11 -32.16 6.29
N ASP A 108 16.09 -33.00 5.98
CA ASP A 108 15.83 -34.42 5.80
C ASP A 108 15.16 -34.97 7.06
N PRO A 109 14.05 -35.72 6.92
CA PRO A 109 13.38 -36.26 8.08
C PRO A 109 14.33 -37.22 8.81
N GLU A 110 14.32 -37.19 10.14
CA GLU A 110 14.99 -38.19 10.95
C GLU A 110 14.01 -39.34 11.23
N TRP A 111 14.48 -40.59 11.12
CA TRP A 111 13.66 -41.78 11.40
C TRP A 111 14.43 -42.82 12.21
N SER A 112 13.71 -43.68 12.92
CA SER A 112 14.30 -44.80 13.66
C SER A 112 14.86 -45.83 12.67
N VAL A 113 16.01 -46.42 13.01
CA VAL A 113 16.63 -47.51 12.24
C VAL A 113 15.70 -48.73 12.12
N GLU A 114 14.77 -48.89 13.06
CA GLU A 114 13.78 -49.97 13.09
C GLU A 114 12.57 -49.71 12.17
N SER A 115 12.44 -48.49 11.64
CA SER A 115 11.31 -48.07 10.80
C SER A 115 11.69 -47.96 9.32
N GLU A 116 10.71 -48.15 8.42
CA GLU A 116 10.92 -47.86 7.00
C GLU A 116 11.28 -46.39 6.77
N ALA A 117 12.11 -46.14 5.74
CA ALA A 117 12.49 -44.79 5.35
C ALA A 117 11.24 -43.92 5.07
N PRO A 118 11.24 -42.65 5.52
CA PRO A 118 10.15 -41.71 5.27
C PRO A 118 9.87 -41.57 3.79
N LYS A 119 8.60 -41.73 3.42
CA LYS A 119 8.15 -41.55 2.04
C LYS A 119 8.11 -40.05 1.72
N HIS A 120 8.57 -39.66 0.53
CA HIS A 120 8.57 -38.27 0.08
C HIS A 120 7.19 -37.58 0.17
N ARG A 121 6.09 -38.35 0.15
CA ARG A 121 4.71 -37.86 0.32
C ARG A 121 4.41 -37.16 1.64
N ALA A 122 5.22 -37.39 2.67
CA ALA A 122 5.05 -36.82 4.00
C ALA A 122 5.77 -35.47 4.20
N GLN A 123 6.38 -34.91 3.14
CA GLN A 123 7.12 -33.66 3.25
C GLN A 123 6.18 -32.45 3.45
N PRO A 124 6.58 -31.47 4.27
CA PRO A 124 5.81 -30.24 4.46
C PRO A 124 5.84 -29.38 3.19
N PRO A 125 4.98 -28.33 3.09
CA PRO A 125 4.90 -27.50 1.89
C PRO A 125 6.23 -26.86 1.49
N LEU A 126 6.52 -26.84 0.19
CA LEU A 126 7.69 -26.18 -0.37
C LEU A 126 7.40 -24.69 -0.50
N ALA A 127 8.13 -23.85 0.23
CA ALA A 127 7.88 -22.42 0.27
C ALA A 127 8.89 -21.65 -0.59
N PHE A 128 8.43 -20.57 -1.20
CA PHE A 128 9.18 -19.67 -2.05
C PHE A 128 8.96 -18.23 -1.61
N GLY A 129 10.04 -17.45 -1.53
CA GLY A 129 10.01 -16.04 -1.19
C GLY A 129 10.45 -15.17 -2.36
N LEU A 130 9.71 -14.10 -2.60
CA LEU A 130 9.96 -13.12 -3.65
C LEU A 130 10.35 -11.79 -3.00
N LEU A 131 11.53 -11.29 -3.35
CA LEU A 131 11.87 -9.89 -3.15
C LEU A 131 11.55 -9.15 -4.44
N LEU A 132 10.58 -8.25 -4.41
CA LEU A 132 10.00 -7.61 -5.58
C LEU A 132 10.76 -6.33 -5.94
N SER A 133 10.73 -5.99 -7.23
CA SER A 133 11.14 -4.67 -7.74
C SER A 133 9.89 -3.78 -7.79
N PRO A 134 9.74 -2.77 -6.91
CA PRO A 134 8.49 -2.03 -6.76
C PRO A 134 8.04 -1.31 -8.03
N GLU A 135 8.97 -0.92 -8.90
CA GLU A 135 8.70 -0.21 -10.16
C GLU A 135 8.00 -1.09 -11.21
N LEU A 136 8.27 -2.40 -11.19
CA LEU A 136 7.82 -3.33 -12.22
C LEU A 136 6.85 -4.39 -11.70
N ALA A 137 6.86 -4.68 -10.41
CA ALA A 137 6.09 -5.77 -9.82
C ALA A 137 4.58 -5.66 -10.11
N ALA A 138 4.04 -4.44 -10.06
CA ALA A 138 2.62 -4.15 -10.30
C ALA A 138 2.27 -3.90 -11.79
N SER A 139 3.23 -4.00 -12.72
CA SER A 139 2.94 -3.78 -14.15
C SER A 139 2.01 -4.86 -14.70
N VAL A 140 0.87 -4.46 -15.27
CA VAL A 140 -0.07 -5.41 -15.90
C VAL A 140 0.37 -5.88 -17.28
N LEU A 141 1.32 -5.18 -17.91
CA LEU A 141 1.74 -5.47 -19.27
C LEU A 141 3.16 -6.04 -19.27
N GLU A 142 3.31 -7.23 -19.83
CA GLU A 142 4.61 -7.83 -20.13
C GLU A 142 4.91 -7.61 -21.60
N ARG A 143 5.91 -6.78 -21.91
CA ARG A 143 6.32 -6.51 -23.29
C ARG A 143 7.40 -7.51 -23.70
N GLY A 144 7.10 -8.30 -24.72
CA GLY A 144 8.02 -9.25 -25.32
C GLY A 144 8.87 -8.64 -26.45
N PRO A 145 9.64 -9.49 -27.15
CA PRO A 145 10.44 -9.09 -28.30
C PRO A 145 9.57 -8.76 -29.52
N ALA A 146 10.18 -8.12 -30.52
CA ALA A 146 9.55 -7.85 -31.81
C ALA A 146 9.05 -9.14 -32.47
N ALA A 147 7.92 -9.07 -33.17
CA ALA A 147 7.22 -10.24 -33.72
C ALA A 147 8.06 -11.06 -34.72
N ASP A 148 9.00 -10.40 -35.39
CA ASP A 148 9.94 -10.97 -36.35
C ASP A 148 11.22 -11.55 -35.72
N SER A 149 11.45 -11.28 -34.43
CA SER A 149 12.61 -11.81 -33.70
C SER A 149 12.48 -13.31 -33.46
N PRO A 150 13.58 -14.10 -33.55
CA PRO A 150 13.55 -15.51 -33.17
C PRO A 150 13.18 -15.71 -31.69
N MET A 151 13.45 -14.71 -30.83
CA MET A 151 13.08 -14.74 -29.41
C MET A 151 11.56 -14.70 -29.19
N ALA A 152 10.76 -14.29 -30.20
CA ALA A 152 9.30 -14.30 -30.12
C ALA A 152 8.73 -15.73 -30.00
N ALA A 153 9.40 -16.72 -30.61
CA ALA A 153 9.00 -18.12 -30.47
C ALA A 153 9.17 -18.61 -29.03
N GLU A 154 10.28 -18.26 -28.38
CA GLU A 154 10.54 -18.60 -26.97
C GLU A 154 9.56 -17.90 -26.03
N PHE A 155 9.23 -16.64 -26.33
CA PHE A 155 8.23 -15.87 -25.56
C PHE A 155 6.84 -16.53 -25.67
N ARG A 156 6.40 -16.89 -26.88
CA ARG A 156 5.15 -17.63 -27.10
C ARG A 156 5.16 -19.00 -26.41
N GLN A 157 6.28 -19.71 -26.41
CA GLN A 157 6.41 -20.99 -25.70
C GLN A 157 6.30 -20.81 -24.18
N LEU A 158 6.92 -19.77 -23.62
CA LEU A 158 6.88 -19.49 -22.19
C LEU A 158 5.45 -19.13 -21.72
N TRP A 159 4.76 -18.27 -22.46
CA TRP A 159 3.45 -17.75 -22.05
C TRP A 159 2.26 -18.53 -22.60
N GLY A 160 2.47 -19.37 -23.61
CA GLY A 160 1.43 -20.20 -24.22
C GLY A 160 0.30 -19.35 -24.79
N SER A 161 -0.94 -19.70 -24.43
CA SER A 161 -2.15 -19.02 -24.91
C SER A 161 -2.33 -17.58 -24.45
N ARG A 162 -1.52 -17.10 -23.49
CA ARG A 162 -1.56 -15.71 -23.01
C ARG A 162 -0.74 -14.74 -23.87
N SER A 163 0.13 -15.25 -24.76
CA SER A 163 0.92 -14.40 -25.67
C SER A 163 0.06 -13.94 -26.83
N GLU A 164 0.04 -12.64 -27.07
CA GLU A 164 -0.64 -12.03 -28.22
C GLU A 164 0.21 -10.94 -28.87
N LEU A 165 -0.02 -10.69 -30.16
CA LEU A 165 0.62 -9.59 -30.87
C LEU A 165 -0.07 -8.28 -30.53
N ARG A 166 0.70 -7.31 -30.04
CA ARG A 166 0.18 -6.00 -29.67
C ARG A 166 0.95 -4.90 -30.39
N ARG A 167 0.21 -3.96 -30.98
CA ARG A 167 0.76 -2.72 -31.53
C ARG A 167 0.83 -1.66 -30.44
N PHE A 168 2.00 -1.07 -30.26
CA PHE A 168 2.26 -0.02 -29.27
C PHE A 168 2.18 1.37 -29.90
N GLN A 169 2.14 2.42 -29.06
CA GLN A 169 2.06 3.82 -29.50
C GLN A 169 3.28 4.24 -30.34
N ASP A 170 4.43 3.59 -30.13
CA ASP A 170 5.64 3.74 -30.94
C ASP A 170 5.55 3.03 -32.31
N SER A 171 4.36 2.54 -32.70
CA SER A 171 4.05 1.75 -33.88
C SER A 171 4.70 0.36 -33.96
N SER A 172 5.51 -0.01 -32.96
CA SER A 172 6.13 -1.33 -32.89
C SER A 172 5.08 -2.41 -32.66
N ILE A 173 5.30 -3.58 -33.25
CA ILE A 173 4.49 -4.78 -33.08
C ILE A 173 5.36 -5.79 -32.36
N THR A 174 5.04 -6.06 -31.10
CA THR A 174 5.77 -7.03 -30.29
C THR A 174 4.81 -8.09 -29.76
N GLU A 175 5.35 -9.24 -29.38
CA GLU A 175 4.63 -10.14 -28.49
C GLU A 175 4.38 -9.43 -27.15
N ALA A 176 3.24 -9.71 -26.52
CA ALA A 176 2.90 -9.15 -25.22
C ALA A 176 1.96 -10.09 -24.44
N VAL A 177 1.96 -9.92 -23.12
CA VAL A 177 0.99 -10.54 -22.23
C VAL A 177 0.34 -9.46 -21.37
N LEU A 178 -0.99 -9.48 -21.29
CA LEU A 178 -1.76 -8.62 -20.41
C LEU A 178 -2.29 -9.43 -19.22
N TRP A 179 -2.01 -8.93 -18.02
CA TRP A 179 -2.49 -9.45 -16.74
C TRP A 179 -3.69 -8.65 -16.23
N ASP A 180 -4.50 -9.29 -15.40
CA ASP A 180 -5.67 -8.65 -14.80
C ASP A 180 -5.21 -7.65 -13.72
N GLY A 181 -5.77 -6.45 -13.72
CA GLY A 181 -5.36 -5.41 -12.78
C GLY A 181 -5.98 -4.06 -13.09
N GLU A 182 -7.28 -3.93 -12.83
CA GLU A 182 -7.99 -2.65 -12.98
C GLU A 182 -7.56 -1.67 -11.88
N SER A 183 -7.56 -2.14 -10.63
CA SER A 183 -7.12 -1.36 -9.46
C SER A 183 -5.73 -1.76 -8.95
N MET A 184 -5.10 -0.89 -8.17
CA MET A 184 -3.79 -1.10 -7.56
C MET A 184 -3.77 -2.34 -6.67
N CYS A 185 -4.84 -2.64 -5.94
CA CYS A 185 -4.90 -3.85 -5.12
C CYS A 185 -4.83 -5.13 -5.95
N GLN A 186 -5.42 -5.15 -7.15
CA GLN A 186 -5.31 -6.27 -8.09
C GLN A 186 -3.93 -6.30 -8.75
N LYS A 187 -3.40 -5.14 -9.14
CA LYS A 187 -2.07 -5.00 -9.76
C LYS A 187 -0.96 -5.53 -8.85
N ARG A 188 -1.06 -5.33 -7.53
CA ARG A 188 -0.13 -5.93 -6.54
C ARG A 188 -0.10 -7.46 -6.61
N LEU A 189 -1.16 -8.11 -7.08
CA LEU A 189 -1.25 -9.56 -7.22
C LEU A 189 -0.88 -10.10 -8.61
N VAL A 190 -0.38 -9.27 -9.54
CA VAL A 190 0.14 -9.74 -10.83
C VAL A 190 1.22 -10.82 -10.68
N PRO A 191 2.20 -10.73 -9.74
CA PRO A 191 3.15 -11.82 -9.51
C PRO A 191 2.48 -13.17 -9.21
N ARG A 192 1.39 -13.18 -8.44
CA ARG A 192 0.59 -14.39 -8.17
C ARG A 192 0.03 -14.97 -9.46
N GLN A 193 -0.56 -14.12 -10.32
CA GLN A 193 -1.14 -14.57 -11.60
C GLN A 193 -0.08 -15.19 -12.51
N ILE A 194 1.10 -14.57 -12.59
CA ILE A 194 2.24 -15.09 -13.36
C ILE A 194 2.65 -16.47 -12.84
N ILE A 195 2.85 -16.61 -11.53
CA ILE A 195 3.27 -17.87 -10.90
C ILE A 195 2.24 -18.97 -11.14
N THR A 196 0.96 -18.71 -10.88
CA THR A 196 -0.12 -19.67 -11.12
C THR A 196 -0.13 -20.13 -12.57
N HIS A 197 -0.05 -19.20 -13.52
CA HIS A 197 -0.09 -19.51 -14.95
C HIS A 197 1.09 -20.38 -15.38
N LEU A 198 2.30 -20.01 -15.00
CA LEU A 198 3.52 -20.73 -15.39
C LEU A 198 3.57 -22.13 -14.79
N LEU A 199 3.23 -22.28 -13.51
CA LEU A 199 3.22 -23.57 -12.84
C LEU A 199 2.14 -24.51 -13.42
N GLN A 200 0.96 -23.99 -13.75
CA GLN A 200 -0.08 -24.78 -14.41
C GLN A 200 0.34 -25.20 -15.82
N LEU A 201 0.91 -24.30 -16.61
CA LEU A 201 1.25 -24.55 -18.01
C LEU A 201 2.41 -25.54 -18.16
N HIS A 202 3.49 -25.36 -17.39
CA HIS A 202 4.75 -26.08 -17.58
C HIS A 202 4.96 -27.23 -16.59
N ALA A 203 4.33 -27.18 -15.40
CA ALA A 203 4.50 -28.19 -14.36
C ALA A 203 3.18 -28.93 -14.02
N ASP A 204 2.05 -28.58 -14.64
CA ASP A 204 0.74 -29.19 -14.36
C ASP A 204 0.31 -29.07 -12.88
N ILE A 205 0.76 -27.99 -12.22
CA ILE A 205 0.44 -27.70 -10.82
C ILE A 205 -0.74 -26.72 -10.78
N PRO A 206 -1.92 -27.13 -10.30
CA PRO A 206 -3.07 -26.27 -10.25
C PRO A 206 -2.99 -25.24 -9.12
N GLU A 207 -3.74 -24.15 -9.27
CA GLU A 207 -3.83 -23.08 -8.26
C GLU A 207 -4.25 -23.61 -6.89
N SER A 208 -5.07 -24.66 -6.83
CA SER A 208 -5.49 -25.30 -5.57
C SER A 208 -4.34 -25.87 -4.75
N CYS A 209 -3.19 -26.15 -5.38
CA CYS A 209 -1.98 -26.61 -4.70
C CYS A 209 -1.13 -25.45 -4.19
N MET A 210 -1.51 -24.20 -4.45
CA MET A 210 -0.73 -23.03 -4.06
C MET A 210 -1.41 -22.26 -2.94
N ARG A 211 -0.65 -21.92 -1.90
CA ARG A 211 -1.01 -20.89 -0.93
C ARG A 211 -0.18 -19.65 -1.20
N TYR A 212 -0.78 -18.48 -1.16
CA TYR A 212 -0.11 -17.22 -1.50
C TYR A 212 -0.30 -16.19 -0.41
N VAL A 213 0.79 -15.53 -0.03
CA VAL A 213 0.85 -14.47 0.97
C VAL A 213 1.46 -13.23 0.31
N GLY A 214 0.66 -12.18 0.20
CA GLY A 214 1.07 -10.90 -0.39
C GLY A 214 -0.01 -9.81 -0.35
N ALA A 215 -1.26 -10.18 -0.08
CA ALA A 215 -2.38 -9.23 0.11
C ALA A 215 -3.35 -9.69 1.21
N MET A 216 -2.86 -10.44 2.22
CA MET A 216 -3.74 -11.07 3.24
C MET A 216 -4.50 -10.05 4.09
N VAL A 217 -3.96 -8.84 4.23
CA VAL A 217 -4.57 -7.77 5.04
C VAL A 217 -5.37 -6.79 4.19
N ASP A 218 -5.31 -6.88 2.86
CA ASP A 218 -6.02 -5.98 1.96
C ASP A 218 -7.53 -6.07 2.20
N ASP A 219 -8.06 -7.26 2.51
CA ASP A 219 -9.50 -7.46 2.80
C ASP A 219 -10.02 -6.63 3.98
N VAL A 220 -9.15 -6.16 4.87
CA VAL A 220 -9.51 -5.28 6.01
C VAL A 220 -9.71 -3.84 5.57
N ILE A 221 -9.05 -3.42 4.49
CA ILE A 221 -9.05 -2.03 4.00
C ILE A 221 -9.71 -1.89 2.62
N LYS A 222 -10.11 -2.99 1.99
CA LYS A 222 -10.78 -2.98 0.70
C LYS A 222 -12.12 -2.23 0.79
N THR A 223 -12.29 -1.29 -0.12
CA THR A 223 -13.49 -0.48 -0.32
C THR A 223 -13.94 -0.55 -1.77
N GLY A 224 -15.19 -0.18 -2.05
CA GLY A 224 -15.78 -0.21 -3.41
C GLY A 224 -16.68 -1.42 -3.65
N SER A 225 -17.80 -1.20 -4.34
CA SER A 225 -18.80 -2.24 -4.62
C SER A 225 -18.57 -2.95 -5.96
N GLU A 226 -18.03 -2.25 -6.97
CA GLU A 226 -17.85 -2.79 -8.33
C GLU A 226 -16.40 -3.23 -8.56
N VAL A 227 -15.44 -2.30 -8.40
CA VAL A 227 -14.01 -2.58 -8.50
C VAL A 227 -13.41 -2.47 -7.11
N PRO A 228 -12.76 -3.52 -6.57
CA PRO A 228 -12.14 -3.44 -5.26
C PRO A 228 -10.98 -2.45 -5.30
N SER A 229 -10.96 -1.50 -4.37
CA SER A 229 -9.87 -0.55 -4.14
C SER A 229 -9.38 -0.66 -2.71
N THR A 230 -8.11 -0.31 -2.46
CA THR A 230 -7.56 -0.14 -1.11
C THR A 230 -7.31 1.32 -0.75
N GLY A 231 -7.94 2.25 -1.49
CA GLY A 231 -7.81 3.69 -1.30
C GLY A 231 -6.67 4.33 -2.11
N ASP A 232 -5.91 3.56 -2.90
CA ASP A 232 -4.79 4.09 -3.67
C ASP A 232 -5.28 5.10 -4.73
N GLU A 233 -6.28 4.71 -5.52
CA GLU A 233 -6.91 5.54 -6.55
C GLU A 233 -7.57 6.78 -5.97
N GLU A 234 -8.33 6.62 -4.89
CA GLU A 234 -9.05 7.70 -4.22
C GLU A 234 -8.06 8.69 -3.58
N SER A 235 -6.95 8.21 -3.02
CA SER A 235 -5.88 9.08 -2.52
C SER A 235 -5.25 9.90 -3.65
N LEU A 236 -5.02 9.30 -4.81
CA LEU A 236 -4.50 10.01 -5.97
C LEU A 236 -5.46 11.12 -6.44
N LEU A 237 -6.76 10.85 -6.49
CA LEU A 237 -7.78 11.85 -6.82
C LEU A 237 -7.75 13.03 -5.83
N VAL A 238 -7.59 12.75 -4.53
CA VAL A 238 -7.47 13.79 -3.50
C VAL A 238 -6.23 14.67 -3.72
N VAL A 239 -5.07 14.06 -4.03
CA VAL A 239 -3.83 14.78 -4.31
C VAL A 239 -3.96 15.64 -5.57
N GLN A 240 -4.49 15.08 -6.67
CA GLN A 240 -4.74 15.84 -7.90
C GLN A 240 -5.72 16.99 -7.68
N SER A 241 -6.73 16.77 -6.84
CA SER A 241 -7.71 17.78 -6.48
C SER A 241 -7.07 18.94 -5.71
N TYR A 242 -6.18 18.63 -4.77
CA TYR A 242 -5.38 19.60 -4.03
C TYR A 242 -4.43 20.38 -4.94
N ASP A 243 -3.72 19.72 -5.86
CA ASP A 243 -2.79 20.39 -6.78
C ASP A 243 -3.49 21.41 -7.67
N ASP A 244 -4.69 21.06 -8.16
CA ASP A 244 -5.53 21.99 -8.91
C ASP A 244 -6.00 23.18 -8.06
N LEU A 245 -6.44 22.95 -6.81
CA LEU A 245 -6.81 24.03 -5.89
C LEU A 245 -5.61 24.93 -5.58
N SER A 246 -4.45 24.33 -5.32
CA SER A 246 -3.19 25.02 -5.04
C SER A 246 -2.80 25.95 -6.18
N ARG A 247 -2.80 25.44 -7.43
CA ARG A 247 -2.52 26.27 -8.63
C ARG A 247 -3.49 27.43 -8.79
N LYS A 248 -4.77 27.22 -8.48
CA LYS A 248 -5.81 28.27 -8.55
C LYS A 248 -5.60 29.34 -7.47
N LEU A 249 -5.27 28.94 -6.25
CA LEU A 249 -4.95 29.86 -5.15
C LEU A 249 -3.71 30.71 -5.44
N TRP A 250 -2.67 30.12 -6.02
CA TRP A 250 -1.44 30.84 -6.41
C TRP A 250 -1.67 31.90 -7.48
N ARG A 251 -2.63 31.68 -8.39
CA ARG A 251 -2.96 32.62 -9.48
C ARG A 251 -4.06 33.61 -9.09
N LEU A 252 -4.48 33.61 -7.83
CA LEU A 252 -5.58 34.45 -7.38
C LEU A 252 -5.10 35.89 -7.17
N GLU A 253 -5.62 36.79 -8.00
CA GLU A 253 -5.36 38.22 -7.90
C GLU A 253 -6.46 38.93 -7.09
N GLY A 254 -6.14 40.10 -6.54
CA GLY A 254 -7.09 40.94 -5.81
C GLY A 254 -7.14 40.73 -4.29
N LEU A 255 -6.33 39.83 -3.74
CA LEU A 255 -6.12 39.75 -2.29
C LEU A 255 -5.22 40.91 -1.80
N PRO A 256 -5.47 41.49 -0.60
CA PRO A 256 -4.62 42.55 -0.04
C PRO A 256 -3.17 42.14 0.22
N LEU A 257 -2.93 40.84 0.40
CA LEU A 257 -1.63 40.22 0.61
C LEU A 257 -1.60 38.95 -0.25
N SER A 258 -0.56 38.79 -1.05
CA SER A 258 -0.42 37.65 -1.96
C SER A 258 -0.20 36.33 -1.19
N ILE A 259 -0.61 35.22 -1.80
CA ILE A 259 -0.35 33.86 -1.28
C ILE A 259 1.04 33.44 -1.74
N THR A 260 1.93 33.11 -0.79
CA THR A 260 3.32 32.73 -1.04
C THR A 260 3.53 31.22 -1.02
N ALA A 261 2.71 30.47 -0.28
CA ALA A 261 2.73 29.02 -0.28
C ALA A 261 1.36 28.43 0.05
N VAL A 262 1.12 27.22 -0.44
CA VAL A 262 -0.04 26.39 -0.10
C VAL A 262 0.52 25.03 0.30
N GLN A 263 0.26 24.62 1.55
CA GLN A 263 0.83 23.42 2.16
C GLN A 263 -0.29 22.44 2.55
N GLY A 264 -0.20 21.20 2.07
CA GLY A 264 -1.09 20.13 2.48
C GLY A 264 -0.74 19.60 3.86
N ALA A 265 -1.66 19.70 4.82
CA ALA A 265 -1.46 19.20 6.19
C ALA A 265 -2.19 17.90 6.48
N HIS A 266 -3.18 17.55 5.65
CA HIS A 266 -4.05 16.39 5.85
C HIS A 266 -3.35 15.05 5.55
N PRO A 267 -3.61 13.96 6.31
CA PRO A 267 -3.04 12.63 6.07
C PRO A 267 -3.27 12.06 4.66
N ALA A 268 -4.42 12.39 4.04
CA ALA A 268 -4.78 11.96 2.69
C ALA A 268 -3.85 12.52 1.60
N LEU A 269 -3.19 13.66 1.85
CA LEU A 269 -2.25 14.27 0.89
C LEU A 269 -0.85 13.65 0.91
N ARG A 270 -0.63 12.72 1.84
CA ARG A 270 0.65 12.00 2.03
C ARG A 270 0.46 10.49 2.12
N TYR A 271 -0.65 9.97 1.58
CA TYR A 271 -0.96 8.53 1.53
C TYR A 271 -0.95 7.81 2.89
N THR A 272 -1.28 8.53 3.98
CA THR A 272 -1.33 7.96 5.34
C THR A 272 -2.74 7.84 5.91
N GLN A 273 -3.75 8.21 5.12
CA GLN A 273 -5.15 8.03 5.48
C GLN A 273 -5.60 6.64 5.07
N VAL A 274 -6.06 5.82 6.04
CA VAL A 274 -6.51 4.43 5.77
C VAL A 274 -7.68 4.40 4.77
N PHE A 275 -8.67 5.27 5.00
CA PHE A 275 -9.81 5.45 4.11
C PHE A 275 -9.80 6.91 3.61
N PRO A 276 -9.21 7.18 2.44
CA PRO A 276 -9.19 8.53 1.87
C PRO A 276 -10.61 9.04 1.63
N PRO A 277 -10.84 10.36 1.73
CA PRO A 277 -12.15 10.93 1.48
C PRO A 277 -12.54 10.72 0.02
N VAL A 278 -13.68 10.07 -0.18
CA VAL A 278 -14.27 9.82 -1.50
C VAL A 278 -15.23 10.98 -1.85
N PRO A 279 -15.28 11.43 -3.11
CA PRO A 279 -16.30 12.38 -3.55
C PRO A 279 -17.70 11.85 -3.22
N LEU A 280 -18.50 12.68 -2.54
CA LEU A 280 -19.85 12.29 -2.14
C LEU A 280 -20.87 12.81 -3.16
N LYS A 281 -21.65 11.88 -3.72
CA LYS A 281 -22.87 12.18 -4.46
C LYS A 281 -24.01 12.50 -3.49
N VAL A 282 -24.38 13.78 -3.40
CA VAL A 282 -25.48 14.21 -2.53
C VAL A 282 -26.79 14.12 -3.29
N ASP A 283 -27.71 13.28 -2.82
CA ASP A 283 -29.10 13.28 -3.30
C ASP A 283 -29.85 14.44 -2.64
N TYR A 284 -29.88 15.59 -3.33
CA TYR A 284 -30.57 16.79 -2.85
C TYR A 284 -32.07 16.59 -2.61
N SER A 285 -32.70 15.56 -3.20
CA SER A 285 -34.13 15.27 -2.98
C SER A 285 -34.44 14.87 -1.53
N PHE A 286 -33.43 14.39 -0.79
CA PHE A 286 -33.55 13.98 0.61
C PHE A 286 -33.54 15.12 1.60
N PHE A 287 -33.23 16.34 1.14
CA PHE A 287 -32.99 17.48 2.01
C PHE A 287 -33.91 18.65 1.68
N ASP A 288 -34.36 19.35 2.72
CA ASP A 288 -34.91 20.68 2.61
C ASP A 288 -33.79 21.71 2.80
N ARG A 289 -33.88 22.84 2.10
CA ARG A 289 -32.96 23.97 2.29
C ARG A 289 -33.50 24.92 3.34
N GLU A 290 -32.77 25.07 4.44
CA GLU A 290 -33.10 26.08 5.44
C GLU A 290 -32.85 27.48 4.86
N LYS A 291 -33.88 28.34 4.90
CA LYS A 291 -33.87 29.65 4.21
C LYS A 291 -32.80 30.61 4.74
N THR A 292 -32.48 30.53 6.03
CA THR A 292 -31.56 31.44 6.73
C THR A 292 -30.11 31.00 6.61
N SER A 293 -29.82 29.72 6.85
CA SER A 293 -28.44 29.21 6.87
C SER A 293 -27.99 28.59 5.54
N ARG A 294 -28.93 28.35 4.61
CA ARG A 294 -28.75 27.55 3.40
C ARG A 294 -28.24 26.13 3.68
N SER A 295 -28.38 25.65 4.91
CA SER A 295 -28.01 24.29 5.31
C SER A 295 -29.01 23.28 4.73
N LEU A 296 -28.51 22.08 4.44
CA LEU A 296 -29.33 20.94 4.05
C LEU A 296 -29.85 20.26 5.33
N VAL A 297 -31.16 20.19 5.48
CA VAL A 297 -31.83 19.53 6.59
C VAL A 297 -32.48 18.24 6.05
N PRO A 298 -32.19 17.05 6.61
CA PRO A 298 -32.81 15.82 6.16
C PRO A 298 -34.32 15.86 6.35
N LYS A 299 -35.06 15.46 5.31
CA LYS A 299 -36.51 15.26 5.37
C LYS A 299 -36.84 14.09 6.30
N GLU A 300 -38.08 14.09 6.80
CA GLU A 300 -38.56 13.02 7.65
C GLU A 300 -38.43 11.64 6.96
N GLY A 301 -37.86 10.66 7.67
CA GLY A 301 -37.63 9.31 7.14
C GLY A 301 -36.47 9.19 6.12
N LYS A 302 -35.74 10.27 5.83
CA LYS A 302 -34.55 10.24 4.95
C LYS A 302 -33.26 10.18 5.76
N PRO A 303 -32.19 9.56 5.22
CA PRO A 303 -30.92 9.46 5.92
C PRO A 303 -30.26 10.84 6.09
N CYS A 304 -29.48 11.00 7.16
CA CYS A 304 -28.62 12.16 7.31
C CYS A 304 -27.56 12.21 6.20
N PRO A 305 -27.06 13.40 5.82
CA PRO A 305 -25.95 13.50 4.88
C PRO A 305 -24.74 12.73 5.40
N ALA A 306 -24.05 12.01 4.52
CA ALA A 306 -22.79 11.38 4.88
C ALA A 306 -21.76 12.46 5.27
N TYR A 307 -20.98 12.16 6.30
CA TYR A 307 -19.90 13.03 6.74
C TYR A 307 -18.80 13.06 5.68
N ILE A 308 -18.42 14.27 5.24
CA ILE A 308 -17.29 14.49 4.34
C ILE A 308 -16.12 15.00 5.19
N THR A 309 -15.06 14.21 5.31
CA THR A 309 -13.85 14.60 6.02
C THR A 309 -13.17 15.77 5.31
N PRO A 310 -13.01 16.95 5.95
CA PRO A 310 -12.40 18.10 5.31
C PRO A 310 -10.88 17.93 5.17
N ILE A 311 -10.37 18.22 3.98
CA ILE A 311 -8.94 18.18 3.70
C ILE A 311 -8.30 19.48 4.20
N THR A 312 -7.50 19.38 5.27
CA THR A 312 -6.79 20.52 5.86
C THR A 312 -5.64 20.99 4.97
N VAL A 313 -5.68 22.27 4.60
CA VAL A 313 -4.67 22.95 3.79
C VAL A 313 -4.28 24.26 4.48
N ILE A 314 -2.99 24.56 4.52
CA ILE A 314 -2.43 25.78 5.13
C ILE A 314 -1.99 26.72 4.02
N CYS A 315 -2.49 27.95 4.02
CA CYS A 315 -2.11 28.99 3.08
C CYS A 315 -1.19 29.99 3.78
N HIS A 316 0.01 30.19 3.24
CA HIS A 316 0.95 31.21 3.69
C HIS A 316 0.76 32.46 2.86
N MET A 317 0.71 33.58 3.57
CA MET A 317 0.62 34.90 2.95
C MET A 317 1.97 35.60 3.03
N GLU A 318 2.18 36.59 2.16
CA GLU A 318 3.35 37.45 2.22
C GLU A 318 3.50 38.13 3.59
N GLY A 319 4.75 38.38 3.97
CA GLY A 319 5.07 39.08 5.21
C GLY A 319 4.50 40.50 5.21
N SER A 320 3.91 40.92 6.33
CA SER A 320 3.40 42.28 6.49
C SER A 320 3.71 42.80 7.88
N GLY A 321 4.21 44.03 7.98
CA GLY A 321 4.38 44.71 9.28
C GLY A 321 3.07 45.25 9.85
N LYS A 322 1.96 45.16 9.12
CA LYS A 322 0.66 45.76 9.48
C LYS A 322 -0.22 44.85 10.34
N TRP A 323 0.29 43.70 10.79
CA TRP A 323 -0.47 42.82 11.67
C TRP A 323 -0.60 43.44 13.08
N PRO A 324 -1.81 43.51 13.64
CA PRO A 324 -2.04 44.04 14.99
C PRO A 324 -1.42 43.11 16.03
N HIS A 325 -1.15 43.65 17.22
CA HIS A 325 -0.55 42.88 18.32
C HIS A 325 -1.62 42.20 19.19
N ASP A 326 -2.86 42.70 19.14
CA ASP A 326 -3.99 42.10 19.84
C ASP A 326 -4.47 40.81 19.14
N ARG A 327 -4.70 39.76 19.93
CA ARG A 327 -5.12 38.44 19.44
C ARG A 327 -6.50 38.47 18.80
N LEU A 328 -7.44 39.26 19.32
CA LEU A 328 -8.79 39.36 18.73
C LEU A 328 -8.75 40.11 17.41
N ALA A 329 -8.01 41.22 17.34
CA ALA A 329 -7.77 41.94 16.09
C ALA A 329 -7.14 41.05 15.00
N ILE A 330 -6.15 40.20 15.35
CA ILE A 330 -5.57 39.22 14.41
C ILE A 330 -6.65 38.25 13.88
N ARG A 331 -7.53 37.73 14.74
CA ARG A 331 -8.63 36.82 14.34
C ARG A 331 -9.60 37.52 13.39
N HIS A 332 -9.98 38.75 13.67
CA HIS A 332 -10.88 39.52 12.80
C HIS A 332 -10.26 39.78 11.42
N ILE A 333 -8.97 40.14 11.36
CA ILE A 333 -8.27 40.32 10.08
C ILE A 333 -8.17 39.00 9.32
N ARG A 334 -7.82 37.88 9.97
CA ARG A 334 -7.82 36.56 9.33
C ARG A 334 -9.20 36.21 8.76
N THR A 335 -10.26 36.50 9.50
CA THR A 335 -11.64 36.28 9.06
C THR A 335 -11.97 37.13 7.83
N ALA A 336 -11.55 38.40 7.81
CA ALA A 336 -11.72 39.27 6.64
C ALA A 336 -10.99 38.71 5.41
N PHE A 337 -9.77 38.18 5.58
CA PHE A 337 -9.09 37.47 4.50
C PHE A 337 -9.82 36.21 4.05
N HIS A 338 -10.38 35.40 4.97
CA HIS A 338 -11.19 34.23 4.59
C HIS A 338 -12.42 34.63 3.77
N ILE A 339 -13.11 35.72 4.13
CA ILE A 339 -14.27 36.24 3.39
C ILE A 339 -13.84 36.66 1.98
N CYS A 340 -12.82 37.51 1.86
CA CYS A 340 -12.32 38.00 0.58
C CYS A 340 -11.84 36.84 -0.32
N LEU A 341 -11.10 35.88 0.26
CA LEU A 341 -10.66 34.68 -0.44
C LEU A 341 -11.85 33.85 -0.95
N GLY A 342 -12.89 33.66 -0.13
CA GLY A 342 -14.11 32.96 -0.53
C GLY A 342 -14.86 33.65 -1.66
N GLU A 343 -14.97 34.98 -1.63
CA GLU A 343 -15.60 35.78 -2.70
C GLU A 343 -14.82 35.68 -4.01
N LEU A 344 -13.49 35.76 -3.96
CA LEU A 344 -12.64 35.62 -5.14
C LEU A 344 -12.70 34.21 -5.73
N LEU A 345 -12.66 33.16 -4.90
CA LEU A 345 -12.82 31.78 -5.35
C LEU A 345 -14.20 31.55 -5.98
N LYS A 346 -15.26 32.14 -5.42
CA LYS A 346 -16.59 32.10 -6.02
C LYS A 346 -16.64 32.84 -7.35
N LYS A 347 -16.05 34.03 -7.44
CA LYS A 347 -16.06 34.86 -8.64
C LYS A 347 -15.26 34.25 -9.80
N HIS A 348 -14.06 33.74 -9.54
CA HIS A 348 -13.14 33.27 -10.58
C HIS A 348 -13.30 31.79 -10.93
N HIS A 349 -13.74 30.97 -9.96
CA HIS A 349 -13.78 29.51 -10.12
C HIS A 349 -15.15 28.88 -9.76
N ASN A 350 -16.15 29.70 -9.43
CA ASN A 350 -17.50 29.28 -9.05
C ASN A 350 -17.56 28.31 -7.84
N TYR A 351 -16.50 28.25 -7.03
CA TYR A 351 -16.48 27.39 -5.85
C TYR A 351 -17.46 27.87 -4.79
N THR A 352 -18.13 26.92 -4.14
CA THR A 352 -18.92 27.23 -2.95
C THR A 352 -17.95 27.33 -1.79
N CYS A 353 -18.04 28.42 -1.03
CA CYS A 353 -17.14 28.68 0.08
C CYS A 353 -17.93 29.15 1.30
N ARG A 354 -17.44 28.80 2.49
CA ARG A 354 -18.00 29.21 3.78
C ARG A 354 -16.86 29.77 4.64
N PRO A 355 -16.74 31.10 4.73
CA PRO A 355 -15.74 31.70 5.58
C PRO A 355 -16.14 31.52 7.05
N CYS A 356 -15.20 31.06 7.86
CA CYS A 356 -15.31 30.94 9.30
C CYS A 356 -14.19 31.77 9.97
N PRO A 357 -14.33 32.12 11.27
CA PRO A 357 -13.29 32.88 11.96
C PRO A 357 -11.91 32.20 11.99
N THR A 358 -11.89 30.87 11.92
CA THR A 358 -10.69 30.05 12.06
C THR A 358 -10.15 29.50 10.73
N HIS A 359 -11.00 29.32 9.73
CA HIS A 359 -10.68 28.70 8.44
C HIS A 359 -11.67 29.16 7.36
N LEU A 360 -11.40 28.82 6.11
CA LEU A 360 -12.33 28.92 5.00
C LEU A 360 -12.61 27.52 4.47
N ASP A 361 -13.87 27.08 4.53
CA ASP A 361 -14.25 25.84 3.87
C ASP A 361 -14.53 26.10 2.38
N VAL A 362 -13.99 25.23 1.53
CA VAL A 362 -14.11 25.26 0.08
C VAL A 362 -14.64 23.92 -0.38
N TRP A 363 -15.81 23.94 -1.01
CA TRP A 363 -16.41 22.77 -1.64
C TRP A 363 -15.99 22.75 -3.10
N LYS A 364 -15.23 21.72 -3.46
CA LYS A 364 -14.86 21.46 -4.84
C LYS A 364 -15.85 20.45 -5.42
N LEU A 365 -16.50 20.85 -6.51
CA LEU A 365 -17.42 20.04 -7.28
C LEU A 365 -16.64 19.27 -8.35
N PHE A 366 -16.86 17.96 -8.44
CA PHE A 366 -16.40 17.12 -9.55
C PHE A 366 -17.54 17.01 -10.55
N SER A 367 -17.23 17.28 -11.83
CA SER A 367 -18.17 17.20 -12.94
C SER A 367 -17.65 16.15 -13.91
N ASP A 368 -17.76 14.89 -13.53
CA ASP A 368 -17.62 13.80 -14.49
C ASP A 368 -19.04 13.36 -14.87
N ALA A 369 -19.40 13.64 -16.13
CA ALA A 369 -20.71 13.46 -16.77
C ALA A 369 -21.80 14.51 -16.47
N ILE A 370 -22.15 15.24 -17.53
CA ILE A 370 -23.23 16.22 -17.62
C ILE A 370 -24.57 15.48 -17.48
N THR A 371 -25.11 15.45 -16.27
CA THR A 371 -26.55 15.53 -16.02
C THR A 371 -26.74 16.61 -14.96
N GLU A 372 -27.68 17.54 -15.16
CA GLU A 372 -27.83 18.78 -14.37
C GLU A 372 -28.07 18.56 -12.86
N ASP A 373 -28.32 17.32 -12.43
CA ASP A 373 -28.77 16.99 -11.08
C ASP A 373 -27.73 16.29 -10.19
N THR A 374 -26.55 15.92 -10.71
CA THR A 374 -25.58 15.13 -9.94
C THR A 374 -24.21 15.79 -9.90
N THR A 375 -23.82 16.29 -8.73
CA THR A 375 -22.48 16.83 -8.50
C THR A 375 -21.86 16.13 -7.31
N ASP A 376 -20.65 15.64 -7.49
CA ASP A 376 -19.89 15.03 -6.41
C ASP A 376 -19.05 16.09 -5.71
N LEU A 377 -18.91 15.98 -4.39
CA LEU A 377 -18.33 17.01 -3.55
C LEU A 377 -17.13 16.49 -2.76
N LEU A 378 -16.03 17.25 -2.76
CA LEU A 378 -14.99 17.19 -1.73
C LEU A 378 -14.89 18.54 -1.00
N VAL A 379 -14.53 18.49 0.28
CA VAL A 379 -14.36 19.67 1.13
C VAL A 379 -12.90 19.84 1.47
N ALA A 380 -12.37 21.05 1.26
CA ALA A 380 -11.08 21.48 1.75
C ALA A 380 -11.27 22.63 2.75
N SER A 381 -10.58 22.56 3.89
CA SER A 381 -10.55 23.65 4.86
C SER A 381 -9.21 24.36 4.78
N LEU A 382 -9.22 25.62 4.36
CA LEU A 382 -8.06 26.47 4.20
C LEU A 382 -7.79 27.27 5.48
N PHE A 383 -6.58 27.18 5.99
CA PHE A 383 -6.11 27.89 7.18
C PHE A 383 -5.03 28.89 6.80
N LEU A 384 -5.29 30.19 6.97
CA LEU A 384 -4.30 31.23 6.69
C LEU A 384 -3.26 31.34 7.82
N GLN A 385 -1.98 31.34 7.46
CA GLN A 385 -0.83 31.64 8.32
C GLN A 385 -0.03 32.82 7.73
N SER A 386 0.43 33.71 8.61
CA SER A 386 1.32 34.82 8.26
C SER A 386 2.77 34.36 8.35
N ALA A 387 3.61 34.70 7.37
CA ALA A 387 5.05 34.41 7.41
C ALA A 387 5.77 35.04 8.62
N CYS A 388 5.21 36.11 9.21
CA CYS A 388 5.77 36.73 10.42
C CYS A 388 5.43 35.98 11.72
N PHE A 389 4.48 35.05 11.68
CA PHE A 389 4.21 34.12 12.77
C PHE A 389 4.76 32.74 12.38
N VAL A 390 6.09 32.63 12.34
CA VAL A 390 6.74 31.36 12.69
C VAL A 390 6.43 31.14 14.18
N SER A 391 5.21 30.71 14.47
CA SER A 391 4.96 30.09 15.76
C SER A 391 5.71 28.79 15.71
N PHE A 392 6.82 28.76 16.44
CA PHE A 392 7.21 27.57 17.17
C PHE A 392 5.92 26.87 17.63
N VAL A 393 5.63 25.71 17.08
CA VAL A 393 4.92 24.68 17.84
C VAL A 393 5.94 24.20 18.87
N CYS A 394 6.21 25.05 19.86
CA CYS A 394 6.84 24.63 21.09
C CYS A 394 5.75 23.88 21.85
N SER A 395 5.81 22.56 21.79
CA SER A 395 5.41 21.72 22.92
C SER A 395 5.97 22.36 24.19
N LEU A 396 5.12 22.60 25.20
CA LEU A 396 5.51 23.21 26.46
C LEU A 396 6.81 22.59 27.02
N PRO A 397 7.84 23.37 27.35
CA PRO A 397 8.77 23.01 28.40
C PRO A 397 8.20 23.47 29.73
N LEU A 398 8.07 22.52 30.67
CA LEU A 398 7.90 22.84 32.08
C LEU A 398 9.10 23.68 32.54
N THR A 399 8.77 24.76 33.23
CA THR A 399 9.63 25.82 33.78
C THR A 399 10.78 25.31 34.66
N GLY A 400 11.95 25.96 34.59
CA GLY A 400 13.02 25.80 35.58
C GLY A 400 14.38 26.44 35.23
N GLU A 401 14.40 27.77 35.15
CA GLU A 401 15.50 28.71 35.50
C GLU A 401 16.93 28.66 34.87
N THR A 402 17.26 29.81 34.26
CA THR A 402 18.56 30.55 34.21
C THR A 402 19.77 30.11 33.35
N THR A 403 19.85 30.77 32.18
CA THR A 403 21.01 31.51 31.62
C THR A 403 22.43 30.90 31.61
N ARG A 404 22.93 30.55 30.40
CA ARG A 404 24.02 31.24 29.67
C ARG A 404 24.27 30.56 28.31
N TRP A 405 24.33 31.34 27.22
CA TRP A 405 24.74 30.85 25.91
C TRP A 405 26.27 30.93 25.78
N SER A 406 26.91 29.80 25.45
CA SER A 406 28.23 29.76 24.83
C SER A 406 28.33 28.53 23.93
N SER A 407 28.68 28.77 22.68
CA SER A 407 28.99 27.81 21.62
C SER A 407 30.17 26.90 21.99
N THR A 408 30.04 25.58 21.85
CA THR A 408 31.03 24.66 21.23
C THR A 408 30.62 23.18 21.36
N SER A 409 30.70 22.47 20.23
CA SER A 409 31.15 21.07 20.02
C SER A 409 30.88 19.94 21.04
N THR A 410 30.34 18.84 20.50
CA THR A 410 30.53 17.41 20.86
C THR A 410 30.25 16.97 22.30
N THR A 411 29.21 16.13 22.53
CA THR A 411 29.34 14.73 23.02
C THR A 411 27.98 14.07 23.26
N SER A 412 27.92 12.78 22.88
CA SER A 412 27.13 11.65 23.40
C SER A 412 25.93 11.90 24.33
N LEU A 413 24.80 11.28 24.02
CA LEU A 413 23.84 10.84 25.03
C LEU A 413 23.39 9.41 24.77
N GLN A 414 23.66 8.59 25.79
CA GLN A 414 23.24 7.22 26.01
C GLN A 414 21.71 7.14 26.01
N ALA A 415 21.16 6.15 25.31
CA ALA A 415 19.79 5.73 25.50
C ALA A 415 19.71 4.94 26.82
N SER A 416 18.95 5.47 27.77
CA SER A 416 18.60 4.78 29.00
C SER A 416 17.58 3.67 28.72
N THR A 417 17.94 2.49 29.20
CA THR A 417 17.17 1.26 29.24
C THR A 417 15.86 1.44 30.02
N LEU A 418 14.72 1.16 29.37
CA LEU A 418 13.48 0.81 30.07
C LEU A 418 13.27 -0.70 29.96
N SER A 419 13.46 -1.33 31.10
CA SER A 419 13.30 -2.75 31.38
C SER A 419 11.90 -3.25 31.03
N HIS A 420 11.86 -4.35 30.30
CA HIS A 420 10.72 -5.24 30.16
C HIS A 420 10.13 -5.64 31.52
N THR A 421 8.83 -5.48 31.68
CA THR A 421 8.02 -6.33 32.56
C THR A 421 6.95 -7.02 31.70
N PRO A 422 6.77 -8.35 31.85
CA PRO A 422 5.90 -9.14 30.98
C PRO A 422 4.43 -9.01 31.40
N ILE A 423 3.55 -8.84 30.41
CA ILE A 423 2.10 -8.99 30.56
C ILE A 423 1.81 -10.50 30.65
N PRO A 424 1.15 -11.00 31.71
CA PRO A 424 0.87 -12.42 31.84
C PRO A 424 -0.20 -12.88 30.85
N LEU A 425 0.16 -13.90 30.06
CA LEU A 425 -0.74 -14.68 29.23
C LEU A 425 -1.71 -15.47 30.13
N CYS A 426 -3.00 -15.16 30.06
CA CYS A 426 -4.04 -16.01 30.64
C CYS A 426 -4.12 -17.34 29.87
N HIS A 427 -3.93 -18.43 30.61
CA HIS A 427 -4.20 -19.80 30.19
C HIS A 427 -5.64 -19.95 29.68
N ILE A 428 -5.80 -20.42 28.44
CA ILE A 428 -7.07 -20.96 27.95
C ILE A 428 -6.98 -22.49 28.06
N ASN A 429 -7.74 -23.04 29.00
CA ASN A 429 -7.95 -24.47 29.13
C ASN A 429 -8.84 -25.00 27.98
N LYS A 430 -8.43 -26.15 27.43
CA LYS A 430 -9.22 -27.02 26.55
C LYS A 430 -10.49 -27.50 27.26
N TYR A 431 -11.59 -27.66 26.51
CA TYR A 431 -12.52 -28.83 26.42
C TYR A 431 -13.85 -28.43 25.69
N PRO A 432 -14.67 -29.37 25.17
CA PRO A 432 -14.71 -29.76 23.76
C PRO A 432 -16.06 -29.48 23.05
N SER A 433 -16.08 -29.79 21.75
CA SER A 433 -17.22 -30.15 20.87
C SER A 433 -18.66 -29.90 21.36
N ASP A 434 -19.43 -29.12 20.59
CA ASP A 434 -20.69 -29.61 20.02
C ASP A 434 -21.22 -28.71 18.90
N THR A 435 -21.78 -29.38 17.90
CA THR A 435 -22.51 -28.89 16.73
C THR A 435 -23.74 -28.08 17.10
N HIS A 436 -24.01 -26.94 16.44
CA HIS A 436 -25.36 -26.55 16.00
C HIS A 436 -25.30 -25.43 14.93
N THR A 437 -26.01 -25.69 13.84
CA THR A 437 -26.44 -24.78 12.77
C THR A 437 -27.36 -23.68 13.31
N LEU A 438 -27.26 -22.45 12.77
CA LEU A 438 -28.37 -21.63 12.21
C LEU A 438 -28.03 -20.13 12.05
N THR A 439 -28.20 -19.68 10.79
CA THR A 439 -28.79 -18.41 10.31
C THR A 439 -28.24 -17.01 10.64
N SER A 440 -28.25 -16.22 9.56
CA SER A 440 -28.10 -14.78 9.40
C SER A 440 -28.71 -13.89 10.49
N CYS A 441 -28.00 -12.83 10.87
CA CYS A 441 -28.63 -11.58 11.30
C CYS A 441 -27.71 -10.35 11.06
N SER A 442 -28.31 -9.38 10.38
CA SER A 442 -27.92 -7.99 10.17
C SER A 442 -27.66 -7.22 11.46
N TYR A 443 -26.60 -6.41 11.52
CA TYR A 443 -26.36 -5.49 12.63
C TYR A 443 -26.59 -4.03 12.22
N GLY A 444 -27.65 -3.47 12.80
CA GLY A 444 -27.94 -2.05 12.85
C GLY A 444 -27.21 -1.36 14.02
N SER A 445 -27.08 -0.06 13.84
CA SER A 445 -26.50 0.96 14.70
C SER A 445 -27.00 0.97 16.16
N LEU A 446 -26.07 1.07 17.11
CA LEU A 446 -26.31 1.55 18.47
C LEU A 446 -25.04 2.22 19.01
N PHE A 447 -25.02 3.54 19.12
CA PHE A 447 -24.25 4.21 20.17
C PHE A 447 -25.02 5.43 20.66
N GLN A 448 -25.54 5.29 21.88
CA GLN A 448 -26.38 6.21 22.61
C GLN A 448 -25.50 6.96 23.61
N ARG A 449 -25.67 8.28 23.66
CA ARG A 449 -25.10 9.20 24.65
C ARG A 449 -25.41 8.76 26.08
N GLN A 450 -24.45 8.90 26.98
CA GLN A 450 -24.72 9.18 28.39
C GLN A 450 -24.16 10.56 28.77
N VAL A 451 -24.90 11.15 29.71
CA VAL A 451 -25.00 12.53 30.20
C VAL A 451 -23.67 13.16 30.62
#